data_AF-A0A7S0LTR0-F1
#
_entry.id   AF-A0A7S0LTR0-F1
#
_cell.length_a   1.000
_cell.length_b   1.000
_cell.length_c   1.000
_cell.angle_alpha   90.00
_cell.angle_beta   90.00
_cell.angle_gamma   90.00
#
_symmetry.space_group_name_H-M   'P 1'
#
loop_
_entity.id
_entity.type
_entity.pdbx_description
1 polymer ?
#
loop_
_entity_poly.entity_id
_entity_poly.type
_entity_poly.pdbx_seq_one_letter_code
_entity_poly.pdbx_strand_id
1 'polypeptide(L)'
;LTHLETIPDTVDWKEDDTEPLVRTAMTTLGSKIINRHQRKMAEIAVNAILSVADLKRKDVNFDLIKVEGKVGGSIGDTMLVKGIVVDKEMSHPQMPKVIEDAKICILTCPFEP
;
A
#
# COMPACT_ATOMS: atom_id res chain seq x y z
N LEU A 1 -32.11 -6.99 11.46
CA LEU A 1 -31.35 -6.06 10.59
C LEU A 1 -31.70 -4.60 10.90
N THR A 2 -32.98 -4.24 11.06
CA THR A 2 -33.45 -2.88 11.44
C THR A 2 -32.82 -2.28 12.69
N HIS A 3 -32.45 -3.07 13.71
CA HIS A 3 -31.80 -2.53 14.91
C HIS A 3 -30.31 -2.15 14.69
N LEU A 4 -29.62 -2.81 13.76
CA LEU A 4 -28.21 -2.51 13.48
C LEU A 4 -28.06 -1.19 12.72
N GLU A 5 -29.09 -0.75 12.01
CA GLU A 5 -29.11 0.53 11.29
C GLU A 5 -29.28 1.74 12.24
N THR A 6 -29.75 1.54 13.48
CA THR A 6 -29.93 2.61 14.48
C THR A 6 -28.72 2.84 15.38
N ILE A 7 -27.73 1.95 15.31
CA ILE A 7 -26.53 1.95 16.17
C ILE A 7 -25.25 2.50 15.50
N PRO A 8 -25.11 2.63 14.17
CA PRO A 8 -23.79 2.86 13.59
C PRO A 8 -23.31 4.28 13.87
N ASP A 9 -22.05 4.38 14.33
CA ASP A 9 -21.33 5.64 14.39
C ASP A 9 -20.69 5.94 13.04
N THR A 10 -20.82 7.19 12.59
CA THR A 10 -20.16 7.65 11.36
C THR A 10 -18.77 8.17 11.68
N VAL A 11 -17.76 7.66 10.96
CA VAL A 11 -16.40 8.17 11.06
C VAL A 11 -16.21 9.21 9.96
N ASP A 12 -16.33 10.48 10.35
CA ASP A 12 -16.00 11.60 9.46
C ASP A 12 -14.49 11.65 9.23
N TRP A 13 -14.11 11.85 7.97
CA TRP A 13 -12.71 12.01 7.55
C TRP A 13 -12.62 12.93 6.34
N LYS A 14 -11.43 13.48 6.10
CA LYS A 14 -11.15 14.33 4.94
C LYS A 14 -9.81 13.94 4.32
N GLU A 15 -9.58 14.29 3.06
CA GLU A 15 -8.31 13.98 2.38
C GLU A 15 -7.10 14.63 3.06
N ASP A 16 -7.28 15.79 3.68
CA ASP A 16 -6.26 16.51 4.45
C ASP A 16 -6.10 16.00 5.89
N ASP A 17 -7.06 15.24 6.40
CA ASP A 17 -7.04 14.63 7.74
C ASP A 17 -7.44 13.15 7.70
N THR A 18 -6.43 12.30 7.58
CA THR A 18 -6.56 10.84 7.53
C THR A 18 -6.43 10.19 8.90
N GLU A 19 -6.25 10.94 9.99
CA GLU A 19 -6.07 10.40 11.35
C GLU A 19 -7.27 9.55 11.80
N PRO A 20 -8.54 9.90 11.52
CA PRO A 20 -9.68 9.04 11.84
C PRO A 20 -9.55 7.65 11.21
N LEU A 21 -9.14 7.57 9.94
CA LEU A 21 -8.92 6.29 9.24
C LEU A 21 -7.78 5.49 9.86
N VAL A 22 -6.68 6.16 10.22
CA VAL A 22 -5.52 5.52 10.86
C VAL A 22 -5.93 4.93 12.21
N ARG A 23 -6.72 5.66 13.01
CA ARG A 23 -7.23 5.16 14.29
C ARG A 23 -8.12 3.94 14.13
N THR A 24 -9.05 3.96 13.17
CA THR A 24 -9.90 2.82 12.88
C THR A 24 -9.07 1.59 12.46
N ALA A 25 -8.08 1.78 11.60
CA ALA A 25 -7.16 0.71 11.21
C ALA A 25 -6.34 0.18 12.40
N MET A 26 -5.83 1.05 13.27
CA MET A 26 -5.11 0.66 14.49
C MET A 26 -5.96 -0.24 15.40
N THR A 27 -7.24 0.07 15.60
CA THR A 27 -8.14 -0.76 16.42
C THR A 27 -8.20 -2.21 15.90
N THR A 28 -8.22 -2.41 14.58
CA THR A 28 -8.22 -3.77 13.99
C THR A 28 -6.89 -4.50 14.12
N LEU A 29 -5.78 -3.76 14.25
CA LEU A 29 -4.43 -4.31 14.35
C LEU A 29 -4.02 -4.59 15.81
N GLY A 30 -4.67 -3.99 16.79
CA GLY A 30 -4.29 -4.06 18.20
C GLY A 30 -4.30 -5.46 18.82
N SER A 31 -5.12 -6.37 18.31
CA SER A 31 -5.18 -7.77 18.76
C SER A 31 -4.20 -8.71 18.04
N LYS A 32 -3.42 -8.20 17.08
CA LYS A 32 -2.48 -9.00 16.28
C LYS A 32 -1.04 -8.83 16.78
N ILE A 33 -0.16 -9.73 16.33
CA ILE A 33 1.28 -9.71 16.65
C ILE A 33 1.97 -8.37 16.31
N ILE A 34 1.36 -7.58 15.43
CA ILE A 34 1.87 -6.30 14.93
C ILE A 34 1.53 -5.13 15.86
N ASN A 35 0.92 -5.36 17.04
CA ASN A 35 0.53 -4.29 17.98
C ASN A 35 1.67 -3.28 18.27
N ARG A 36 2.92 -3.75 18.43
CA ARG A 36 4.09 -2.88 18.66
C ARG A 36 4.37 -1.87 17.53
N HIS A 37 3.96 -2.18 16.30
CA HIS A 37 4.12 -1.33 15.12
C HIS A 37 2.78 -1.01 14.46
N GLN A 38 1.67 -1.11 15.19
CA GLN A 38 0.32 -0.99 14.63
C GLN A 38 0.07 0.37 13.97
N ARG A 39 0.63 1.45 14.52
CA ARG A 39 0.49 2.80 13.94
C ARG A 39 1.14 2.88 12.56
N LYS A 40 2.38 2.42 12.45
CA LYS A 40 3.12 2.39 11.18
C LYS A 40 2.37 1.56 10.13
N MET A 41 1.84 0.40 10.51
CA MET A 41 1.07 -0.43 9.59
C MET A 41 -0.27 0.18 9.20
N ALA A 42 -0.96 0.81 10.14
CA ALA A 42 -2.19 1.53 9.87
C ALA A 42 -1.96 2.69 8.89
N GLU A 43 -0.91 3.47 9.10
CA GLU A 43 -0.49 4.54 8.18
C GLU A 43 -0.16 3.99 6.78
N ILE A 44 0.59 2.89 6.68
CA ILE A 44 0.89 2.25 5.39
C ILE A 44 -0.40 1.80 4.69
N ALA A 45 -1.31 1.14 5.41
CA ALA A 45 -2.56 0.65 4.85
C ALA A 45 -3.46 1.80 4.34
N VAL A 46 -3.63 2.85 5.15
CA VAL A 46 -4.44 4.02 4.79
C VAL A 46 -3.82 4.74 3.59
N ASN A 47 -2.51 4.99 3.60
CA ASN A 47 -1.82 5.65 2.49
C ASN A 47 -1.87 4.82 1.20
N ALA A 48 -1.76 3.49 1.29
CA ALA A 48 -1.87 2.60 0.13
C ALA A 48 -3.27 2.67 -0.50
N ILE A 49 -4.32 2.63 0.33
CA ILE A 49 -5.70 2.73 -0.13
C ILE A 49 -5.96 4.08 -0.78
N LEU A 50 -5.58 5.19 -0.12
CA LEU A 50 -5.77 6.54 -0.66
C LEU A 50 -5.02 6.77 -1.97
N SER A 51 -3.91 6.06 -2.22
CA SER A 51 -3.16 6.16 -3.47
C SER A 51 -3.87 5.53 -4.67
N VAL A 52 -4.81 4.61 -4.45
CA VAL A 52 -5.52 3.88 -5.52
C VAL A 52 -7.04 4.08 -5.49
N ALA A 53 -7.55 4.76 -4.47
CA ALA A 53 -8.97 5.00 -4.29
C ALA A 53 -9.51 6.00 -5.32
N ASP A 54 -10.65 5.68 -5.93
CA ASP A 54 -11.47 6.63 -6.67
C ASP A 54 -12.54 7.20 -5.75
N LEU A 55 -12.29 8.42 -5.23
CA LEU A 55 -13.18 9.08 -4.27
C LEU A 55 -14.52 9.51 -4.89
N LYS A 56 -14.58 9.69 -6.22
CA LYS A 56 -15.82 10.04 -6.92
C LYS A 56 -16.73 8.82 -7.03
N ARG A 57 -16.14 7.67 -7.38
CA ARG A 57 -16.85 6.39 -7.46
C ARG A 57 -17.01 5.70 -6.10
N LYS A 58 -16.30 6.18 -5.08
CA LYS A 58 -16.17 5.56 -3.75
C LYS A 58 -15.76 4.10 -3.86
N ASP A 59 -14.78 3.83 -4.72
CA ASP A 59 -14.31 2.49 -5.05
C ASP A 59 -12.79 2.39 -4.85
N VAL A 60 -12.32 1.21 -4.48
CA VAL A 60 -10.91 0.92 -4.22
C VAL A 60 -10.54 -0.34 -4.95
N ASN A 61 -9.68 -0.22 -5.95
CA ASN A 61 -9.17 -1.39 -6.67
C ASN A 61 -7.93 -1.97 -5.96
N PHE A 62 -8.13 -3.08 -5.24
CA PHE A 62 -7.06 -3.78 -4.55
C PHE A 62 -6.01 -4.41 -5.48
N ASP A 63 -6.33 -4.64 -6.76
CA ASP A 63 -5.37 -5.19 -7.73
C ASP A 63 -4.20 -4.22 -8.00
N LEU A 64 -4.40 -2.92 -7.71
CA LEU A 64 -3.37 -1.89 -7.82
C LEU A 64 -2.44 -1.86 -6.58
N ILE A 65 -2.76 -2.60 -5.52
CA ILE A 65 -1.95 -2.68 -4.30
C ILE A 65 -1.23 -4.03 -4.29
N LYS A 66 0.06 -3.99 -4.65
CA LYS A 66 0.91 -5.18 -4.60
C LYS A 66 1.56 -5.32 -3.21
N VAL A 67 1.30 -6.44 -2.53
CA VAL A 67 1.96 -6.78 -1.27
C VAL A 67 3.12 -7.72 -1.54
N GLU A 68 4.34 -7.28 -1.25
CA GLU A 68 5.57 -8.04 -1.46
C GLU A 68 6.20 -8.42 -0.11
N GLY A 69 6.38 -9.73 0.10
CA GLY A 69 7.06 -10.27 1.27
C GLY A 69 8.50 -10.60 0.94
N LYS A 70 9.46 -9.97 1.64
CA LYS A 70 10.88 -10.33 1.53
C LYS A 70 11.35 -10.98 2.83
N VAL A 71 12.14 -12.04 2.69
CA VAL A 71 12.72 -12.76 3.83
C VAL A 71 13.89 -11.95 4.38
N GLY A 72 13.97 -11.87 5.71
CA GLY A 72 14.96 -11.06 6.40
C GLY A 72 14.39 -9.69 6.81
N GLY A 73 15.00 -9.10 7.84
CA GLY A 73 14.50 -7.88 8.48
C GLY A 73 13.40 -8.14 9.52
N SER A 74 12.92 -7.05 10.10
CA SER A 74 11.84 -7.04 11.08
C SER A 74 10.53 -6.54 10.45
N ILE A 75 9.40 -6.86 11.09
CA ILE A 75 8.08 -6.29 10.73
C ILE A 75 8.12 -4.75 10.81
N GLY A 76 8.98 -4.20 11.68
CA GLY A 76 9.22 -2.76 11.79
C GLY A 76 9.84 -2.15 10.54
N ASP A 77 10.46 -2.92 9.65
CA ASP A 77 11.15 -2.43 8.45
C ASP A 77 10.24 -2.31 7.22
N THR A 78 8.99 -2.78 7.32
CA THR A 78 8.00 -2.64 6.25
C THR A 78 7.81 -1.17 5.89
N MET A 79 7.67 -0.89 4.59
CA MET A 79 7.48 0.46 4.08
C MET A 79 6.50 0.46 2.90
N LEU A 80 5.87 1.61 2.66
CA LEU A 80 5.06 1.83 1.47
C LEU A 80 5.97 2.26 0.32
N VAL A 81 6.01 1.47 -0.75
CA VAL A 81 6.70 1.84 -1.99
C VAL A 81 5.69 2.56 -2.90
N LYS A 82 5.95 3.83 -3.22
CA LYS A 82 5.15 4.60 -4.19
C LYS A 82 5.57 4.26 -5.62
N GLY A 83 5.27 3.04 -6.04
CA GLY A 83 5.70 2.48 -7.32
C GLY A 83 5.54 0.96 -7.31
N ILE A 84 6.29 0.29 -8.18
CA ILE A 84 6.28 -1.18 -8.28
C ILE A 84 7.63 -1.77 -7.91
N VAL A 85 7.60 -2.84 -7.12
CA VAL A 85 8.77 -3.70 -6.89
C VAL A 85 8.70 -4.86 -7.88
N VAL A 86 9.75 -4.99 -8.68
CA VAL A 86 9.92 -6.08 -9.65
C VAL A 86 11.08 -6.95 -9.16
N ASP A 87 10.79 -8.22 -8.90
CA ASP A 87 11.80 -9.18 -8.47
C ASP A 87 12.58 -9.72 -9.67
N LYS A 88 13.40 -8.84 -10.26
CA LYS A 88 14.20 -9.15 -11.44
C LYS A 88 15.56 -8.46 -11.35
N GLU A 89 16.61 -9.21 -11.65
CA GLU A 89 17.96 -8.67 -11.78
C GLU A 89 18.18 -8.00 -13.14
N MET A 90 19.14 -7.09 -13.21
CA MET A 90 19.57 -6.50 -14.47
C MET A 90 20.13 -7.57 -15.40
N SER A 91 19.76 -7.52 -16.67
CA SER A 91 20.12 -8.56 -17.64
C SER A 91 21.63 -8.66 -17.91
N HIS A 92 22.38 -7.57 -17.74
CA HIS A 92 23.82 -7.56 -17.93
C HIS A 92 24.54 -6.88 -16.75
N PRO A 93 25.64 -7.43 -16.22
CA PRO A 93 26.34 -6.86 -15.04
C PRO A 93 26.87 -5.43 -15.22
N GLN A 94 27.12 -5.01 -16.46
CA GLN A 94 27.55 -3.65 -16.79
C GLN A 94 26.40 -2.63 -16.86
N MET A 95 25.14 -3.07 -16.74
CA MET A 95 24.01 -2.14 -16.68
C MET A 95 24.07 -1.32 -15.38
N PRO A 96 23.72 -0.03 -15.43
CA PRO A 96 23.66 0.81 -14.23
C PRO A 96 22.70 0.21 -13.19
N LYS A 97 23.15 0.13 -11.94
CA LYS A 97 22.33 -0.36 -10.80
C LYS A 97 21.35 0.68 -10.26
N VAL A 98 21.65 1.96 -10.49
CA VAL A 98 20.84 3.10 -10.06
C VAL A 98 20.73 4.05 -11.24
N ILE A 99 19.50 4.45 -11.54
CA ILE A 99 19.19 5.41 -12.60
C ILE A 99 18.23 6.44 -12.00
N GLU A 100 18.65 7.69 -11.99
CA GLU A 100 17.82 8.83 -11.59
C GLU A 100 17.10 9.37 -12.84
N ASP A 101 15.86 9.83 -12.69
CA ASP A 101 15.02 10.35 -13.78
C ASP A 101 14.92 9.42 -15.01
N ALA A 102 14.77 8.12 -14.74
CA ALA A 102 14.72 7.09 -15.75
C ALA A 102 13.48 7.21 -16.67
N LYS A 103 13.68 7.02 -17.97
CA LYS A 103 12.59 6.82 -18.94
C LYS A 103 12.25 5.35 -19.03
N ILE A 104 11.02 4.99 -18.65
CA ILE A 104 10.56 3.59 -18.59
C ILE A 104 9.80 3.26 -19.88
N CYS A 105 10.16 2.16 -20.54
CA CYS A 105 9.46 1.60 -21.68
C CYS A 105 8.87 0.23 -21.31
N ILE A 106 7.58 0.04 -21.55
CA ILE A 106 6.89 -1.24 -21.31
C ILE A 106 6.65 -1.89 -22.66
N LEU A 107 7.24 -3.06 -22.88
CA LEU A 107 7.15 -3.81 -24.12
C LEU A 107 6.54 -5.18 -23.85
N THR A 108 5.55 -5.55 -24.67
CA THR A 108 4.91 -6.87 -24.62
C THR A 108 5.45 -7.82 -25.68
N CYS A 109 6.33 -7.35 -26.57
CA CYS A 109 7.00 -8.17 -27.57
C CYS A 109 8.37 -8.66 -27.05
N PRO A 110 8.80 -9.88 -27.41
CA PRO A 110 10.12 -10.38 -27.07
C PRO A 110 11.21 -9.60 -27.83
N PHE A 111 12.42 -9.60 -27.26
CA PHE A 111 13.64 -9.12 -27.91
C PHE A 111 14.35 -10.32 -28.54
N GLU A 112 13.81 -10.81 -29.65
CA GLU A 112 14.42 -11.83 -30.50
C GLU A 112 14.38 -11.34 -31.95
N PRO A 113 15.33 -11.75 -32.82
CA PRO A 113 15.17 -11.60 -34.26
C PRO A 113 14.03 -12.48 -34.82
#